data_AF-A0A2P8B0H0-F1
#
_entry.id   AF-A0A2P8B0H0-F1
#
_cell.length_a   1.000
_cell.length_b   1.000
_cell.length_c   1.000
_cell.angle_alpha   90.00
_cell.angle_beta   90.00
_cell.angle_gamma   90.00
#
_symmetry.space_group_name_H-M   'P 1'
#
loop_
_entity.id
_entity.type
_entity.pdbx_description
1 polymer ?
#
loop_
_entity_poly.entity_id
_entity_poly.type
_entity_poly.pdbx_seq_one_letter_code
_entity_poly.pdbx_strand_id
1 'polypeptide(L)'
;MSASATGSATPAAPAARGKGLTSEQLLAAAATEPAVFIEAGPGSGKTTVAAERYGFLHYSALADPRAIVAVSFTRAATWELRQRIVRTWGPGALRSPNRVVTIDTLLLELLHHLLRRGELRWPRGHADLRVLDKWSTAHPHTRTTTKQTLTVSNRTIVQTRVRDSLEARITGPAYWENILTGTCTHDDVRAVVAAALSDRHLAAFLGGYLAATVRGLLIDEVFDANQLDLDLISLARHHGVTVTLIGDPWQALYEFRGARTHLINGFVTAQGLHTYRLTRSFRFRSPHCIALTRDLRDRKPVALPPRDGAALDVVLAHEWKTLWTAGGDVLPMSFNSPNTVERAAATLLADLVTSAAFGQRAVFAEESYRLLGITDPATRDRLRPHLIDVLDILRSPATTAVNDTWDALVTAIGTESTRHFRPRHHAYTEPLRWLRAFLHRNVTHPVPGLTVHQAKGREWEAVGVCLTGTEKAALAGGLDPLNSNHRILYVALTRAKSTLVAL
;
A
#
# COMPACT_ATOMS: atom_id res chain seq x y z
N MET A 1 -64.38 28.33 16.75
CA MET A 1 -63.91 26.96 17.07
C MET A 1 -63.18 26.44 15.83
N SER A 2 -61.95 26.91 15.61
CA SER A 2 -60.67 26.21 15.82
C SER A 2 -60.39 25.12 14.78
N ALA A 3 -59.73 25.53 13.70
CA ALA A 3 -59.07 24.66 12.73
C ALA A 3 -57.65 24.35 13.24
N SER A 4 -57.30 23.06 13.31
CA SER A 4 -56.01 22.58 13.79
C SER A 4 -54.94 22.72 12.70
N ALA A 5 -54.00 23.65 12.90
CA ALA A 5 -52.77 23.73 12.12
C ALA A 5 -51.80 22.63 12.60
N THR A 6 -51.51 21.66 11.75
CA THR A 6 -50.42 20.70 11.93
C THR A 6 -49.09 21.41 11.64
N GLY A 7 -48.37 21.77 12.70
CA GLY A 7 -47.04 22.38 12.61
C GLY A 7 -46.04 21.44 11.94
N SER A 8 -45.46 21.90 10.83
CA SER A 8 -44.29 21.31 10.19
C SER A 8 -43.08 21.45 11.11
N ALA A 9 -42.64 20.34 11.71
CA ALA A 9 -41.37 20.30 12.42
C ALA A 9 -40.22 20.38 11.41
N THR A 10 -39.61 21.55 11.31
CA THR A 10 -38.31 21.74 10.64
C THR A 10 -37.29 20.78 11.28
N PRO A 11 -36.60 19.91 10.53
CA PRO A 11 -35.58 19.07 11.11
C PRO A 11 -34.46 19.98 11.63
N ALA A 12 -34.17 19.87 12.92
CA ALA A 12 -33.12 20.64 13.58
C ALA A 12 -31.79 20.49 12.83
N ALA A 13 -31.20 21.62 12.44
CA ALA A 13 -29.85 21.65 11.92
C ALA A 13 -28.90 20.99 12.93
N PRO A 14 -28.00 20.07 12.52
CA PRO A 14 -27.13 19.38 13.46
C PRO A 14 -26.05 20.35 13.97
N ALA A 15 -26.32 20.97 15.12
CA ALA A 15 -25.39 21.80 15.85
C ALA A 15 -24.26 20.94 16.46
N ALA A 16 -23.03 21.46 16.39
CA ALA A 16 -21.75 20.90 16.83
C ALA A 16 -21.02 19.93 15.87
N ARG A 17 -20.89 20.28 14.58
CA ARG A 17 -20.00 19.58 13.63
C ARG A 17 -18.72 20.40 13.42
N GLY A 18 -17.55 19.78 13.60
CA GLY A 18 -16.22 20.43 13.53
C GLY A 18 -15.47 20.59 14.87
N LYS A 19 -15.99 20.10 16.00
CA LYS A 19 -15.27 20.13 17.30
C LYS A 19 -13.95 19.36 17.19
N GLY A 20 -12.82 20.07 17.31
CA GLY A 20 -11.47 19.49 17.31
C GLY A 20 -10.71 19.56 15.98
N LEU A 21 -11.30 20.14 14.92
CA LEU A 21 -10.59 20.42 13.66
C LEU A 21 -9.88 21.77 13.71
N THR A 22 -8.75 21.89 13.00
CA THR A 22 -8.12 23.20 12.76
C THR A 22 -8.86 24.00 11.70
N SER A 23 -8.61 25.31 11.63
CA SER A 23 -9.12 26.16 10.56
C SER A 23 -8.71 25.64 9.17
N GLU A 24 -7.48 25.16 8.99
CA GLU A 24 -7.01 24.53 7.74
C GLU A 24 -7.84 23.31 7.37
N GLN A 25 -8.09 22.43 8.34
CA GLN A 25 -8.88 21.21 8.13
C GLN A 25 -10.35 21.52 7.82
N LEU A 26 -10.94 22.49 8.51
CA LEU A 26 -12.31 22.95 8.29
C LEU A 26 -12.48 23.53 6.88
N LEU A 27 -11.57 24.42 6.46
CA LEU A 27 -11.57 25.01 5.12
C LEU A 27 -11.45 23.93 4.04
N ALA A 28 -10.49 23.02 4.18
CA ALA A 28 -10.29 21.94 3.22
C ALA A 28 -11.50 20.96 3.14
N ALA A 29 -12.11 20.65 4.29
CA ALA A 29 -13.27 19.76 4.36
C ALA A 29 -14.53 20.38 3.77
N ALA A 30 -14.78 21.66 4.04
CA ALA A 30 -15.97 22.40 3.61
C ALA A 30 -15.80 23.15 2.27
N ALA A 31 -14.66 22.97 1.60
CA ALA A 31 -14.37 23.58 0.30
C ALA A 31 -15.45 23.24 -0.75
N THR A 32 -16.08 24.27 -1.32
CA THR A 32 -17.20 24.17 -2.26
C THR A 32 -16.77 24.05 -3.71
N GLU A 33 -15.48 24.21 -4.01
CA GLU A 33 -14.92 24.09 -5.34
C GLU A 33 -15.11 22.67 -5.88
N PRO A 34 -15.45 22.51 -7.18
CA PRO A 34 -15.68 21.21 -7.79
C PRO A 34 -14.40 20.39 -7.97
N ALA A 35 -13.22 20.99 -7.81
CA ALA A 35 -11.94 20.32 -8.00
C ALA A 35 -10.96 20.81 -6.93
N VAL A 36 -10.63 19.93 -5.98
CA VAL A 36 -9.83 20.27 -4.80
C VAL A 36 -8.66 19.31 -4.66
N PHE A 37 -7.47 19.83 -4.35
CA PHE A 37 -6.33 19.08 -3.88
C PHE A 37 -6.04 19.42 -2.42
N ILE A 38 -5.94 18.40 -1.57
CA ILE A 38 -5.60 18.53 -0.16
C ILE A 38 -4.20 17.94 0.04
N GLU A 39 -3.22 18.83 0.13
CA GLU A 39 -1.83 18.47 0.42
C GLU A 39 -1.65 18.35 1.94
N ALA A 40 -1.44 17.14 2.42
CA ALA A 40 -1.49 16.83 3.85
C ALA A 40 -0.12 16.39 4.39
N GLY A 41 0.38 17.04 5.44
CA GLY A 41 1.57 16.60 6.18
C GLY A 41 1.42 15.29 6.95
N PRO A 42 2.54 14.63 7.32
CA PRO A 42 2.51 13.50 8.24
C PRO A 42 1.83 13.90 9.55
N GLY A 43 0.81 13.14 9.95
CA GLY A 43 0.06 13.41 11.18
C GLY A 43 -0.85 14.64 11.12
N SER A 44 -1.06 15.27 9.96
CA SER A 44 -1.93 16.45 9.82
C SER A 44 -3.43 16.15 9.81
N GLY A 45 -3.81 14.88 9.95
CA GLY A 45 -5.21 14.45 9.94
C GLY A 45 -5.80 14.26 8.53
N LYS A 46 -4.98 13.87 7.54
CA LYS A 46 -5.40 13.52 6.17
C LYS A 46 -6.70 12.71 6.11
N THR A 47 -6.75 11.56 6.78
CA THR A 47 -7.93 10.69 6.83
C THR A 47 -9.11 11.35 7.55
N THR A 48 -8.87 12.22 8.54
CA THR A 48 -9.91 13.03 9.18
C THR A 48 -10.56 13.97 8.17
N VAL A 49 -9.75 14.75 7.45
CA VAL A 49 -10.27 15.68 6.45
C VAL A 49 -10.97 14.95 5.32
N ALA A 50 -10.46 13.79 4.88
CA ALA A 50 -11.15 12.94 3.90
C ALA A 50 -12.55 12.52 4.37
N ALA A 51 -12.69 12.09 5.64
CA ALA A 51 -13.97 11.69 6.20
C ALA A 51 -14.94 12.88 6.38
N GLU A 52 -14.45 14.02 6.85
CA GLU A 52 -15.21 15.27 6.98
C GLU A 52 -15.70 15.76 5.62
N ARG A 53 -14.82 15.78 4.62
CA ARG A 53 -15.16 16.17 3.25
C ARG A 53 -16.15 15.23 2.59
N TYR A 54 -16.01 13.93 2.81
CA TYR A 54 -16.97 12.94 2.34
C TYR A 54 -18.38 13.24 2.87
N GLY A 55 -18.48 13.43 4.19
CA GLY A 55 -19.75 13.77 4.84
C GLY A 55 -20.30 15.11 4.35
N PHE A 56 -19.46 16.14 4.26
CA PHE A 56 -19.85 17.44 3.72
C PHE A 56 -20.45 17.33 2.32
N LEU A 57 -19.77 16.66 1.38
CA LEU A 57 -20.27 16.49 0.01
C LEU A 57 -21.61 15.75 -0.03
N HIS A 58 -21.80 14.75 0.84
CA HIS A 58 -23.06 14.02 0.92
C HIS A 58 -24.19 14.87 1.52
N TYR A 59 -24.01 15.39 2.73
CA TYR A 59 -25.06 16.08 3.48
C TYR A 59 -25.39 17.47 2.93
N SER A 60 -24.48 18.10 2.18
CA SER A 60 -24.72 19.41 1.56
C SER A 60 -25.63 19.38 0.33
N ALA A 61 -25.96 18.21 -0.24
CA ALA A 61 -27.20 18.10 -1.03
C ALA A 61 -27.80 16.70 -0.98
N LEU A 62 -28.63 16.47 0.03
CA LEU A 62 -29.33 15.20 0.24
C LEU A 62 -30.37 14.87 -0.84
N ALA A 63 -30.79 15.85 -1.63
CA ALA A 63 -31.75 15.67 -2.72
C ALA A 63 -31.11 15.10 -4.01
N ASP A 64 -29.78 15.12 -4.12
CA ASP A 64 -29.08 14.55 -5.29
C ASP A 64 -28.97 13.02 -5.13
N PRO A 65 -29.52 12.21 -6.06
CA PRO A 65 -29.50 10.75 -5.95
C PRO A 65 -28.12 10.14 -6.28
N ARG A 66 -27.17 10.94 -6.80
CA ARG A 66 -25.84 10.45 -7.20
C ARG A 66 -24.94 10.20 -6.00
N ALA A 67 -24.05 9.23 -6.15
CA ALA A 67 -23.15 8.78 -5.09
C ALA A 67 -22.03 9.76 -4.79
N ILE A 68 -21.62 9.80 -3.52
CA ILE A 68 -20.26 10.15 -3.12
C ILE A 68 -19.45 8.85 -3.05
N VAL A 69 -18.39 8.79 -3.85
CA VAL A 69 -17.47 7.66 -3.95
C VAL A 69 -16.11 8.09 -3.43
N ALA A 70 -15.64 7.46 -2.36
CA ALA A 70 -14.25 7.59 -1.94
C ALA A 70 -13.48 6.35 -2.36
N VAL A 71 -12.29 6.54 -2.93
CA VAL A 71 -11.39 5.48 -3.34
C VAL A 71 -10.04 5.60 -2.65
N SER A 72 -9.43 4.46 -2.38
CA SER A 72 -8.02 4.34 -1.96
C SER A 72 -7.36 3.17 -2.67
N PHE A 73 -6.05 3.02 -2.52
CA PHE A 73 -5.25 1.99 -3.20
C PHE A 73 -5.17 0.67 -2.42
N THR A 74 -5.58 0.65 -1.15
CA THR A 74 -5.53 -0.57 -0.32
C THR A 74 -6.84 -0.80 0.43
N ARG A 75 -7.17 -2.08 0.63
CA ARG A 75 -8.35 -2.48 1.43
C ARG A 75 -8.28 -1.95 2.86
N ALA A 76 -7.08 -1.88 3.44
CA ALA A 76 -6.86 -1.35 4.78
C ALA A 76 -7.21 0.15 4.87
N ALA A 77 -6.74 0.96 3.92
CA ALA A 77 -7.06 2.39 3.87
C ALA A 77 -8.55 2.64 3.59
N THR A 78 -9.16 1.87 2.67
CA THR A 78 -10.62 1.88 2.44
C THR A 78 -11.39 1.57 3.73
N TRP A 79 -10.98 0.54 4.48
CA TRP A 79 -11.61 0.17 5.75
C TRP A 79 -11.44 1.27 6.81
N GLU A 80 -10.24 1.82 6.97
CA GLU A 80 -9.98 2.91 7.93
C GLU A 80 -10.85 4.14 7.64
N LEU A 81 -10.89 4.58 6.37
CA LEU A 81 -11.70 5.71 5.96
C LEU A 81 -13.19 5.44 6.20
N ARG A 82 -13.66 4.23 5.88
CA ARG A 82 -15.04 3.80 6.16
C ARG A 82 -15.38 3.89 7.65
N GLN A 83 -14.54 3.33 8.53
CA GLN A 83 -14.75 3.40 9.98
C GLN A 83 -14.76 4.84 10.47
N ARG A 84 -13.87 5.68 9.94
CA ARG A 84 -13.79 7.09 10.31
C ARG A 84 -15.05 7.86 9.88
N ILE A 85 -15.55 7.63 8.67
CA ILE A 85 -16.83 8.21 8.21
C ILE A 85 -17.98 7.77 9.11
N VAL A 86 -18.10 6.47 9.43
CA VAL A 86 -19.17 5.97 10.32
C VAL A 86 -19.08 6.62 11.70
N ARG A 87 -17.88 6.72 12.26
CA ARG A 87 -17.68 7.34 13.58
C ARG A 87 -18.03 8.82 13.60
N THR A 88 -17.69 9.56 12.54
CA THR A 88 -17.91 11.01 12.46
C THR A 88 -19.35 11.37 12.05
N TRP A 89 -19.92 10.66 11.07
CA TRP A 89 -21.16 11.03 10.38
C TRP A 89 -22.29 10.00 10.52
N GLY A 90 -22.05 8.91 11.24
CA GLY A 90 -22.98 7.79 11.37
C GLY A 90 -22.99 6.86 10.15
N PRO A 91 -23.58 5.66 10.29
CA PRO A 91 -23.66 4.69 9.20
C PRO A 91 -24.54 5.15 8.03
N GLY A 92 -25.42 6.14 8.25
CA GLY A 92 -26.26 6.76 7.22
C GLY A 92 -25.47 7.35 6.05
N ALA A 93 -24.27 7.88 6.32
CA ALA A 93 -23.41 8.48 5.29
C ALA A 93 -22.96 7.47 4.22
N LEU A 94 -22.98 6.18 4.53
CA LEU A 94 -22.54 5.09 3.65
C LEU A 94 -23.70 4.25 3.12
N ARG A 95 -24.93 4.76 3.22
CA ARG A 95 -26.08 4.12 2.58
C ARG A 95 -25.94 4.22 1.07
N SER A 96 -26.38 3.17 0.38
CA SER A 96 -26.43 3.15 -1.08
C SER A 96 -27.08 4.43 -1.61
N PRO A 97 -26.50 5.09 -2.63
CA PRO A 97 -25.39 4.62 -3.47
C PRO A 97 -23.97 5.05 -3.02
N ASN A 98 -23.85 5.71 -1.87
CA ASN A 98 -22.59 6.19 -1.33
C ASN A 98 -21.69 5.03 -0.87
N ARG A 99 -20.40 5.08 -1.23
CA ARG A 99 -19.46 4.00 -0.91
C ARG A 99 -18.01 4.47 -0.74
N VAL A 100 -17.25 3.66 -0.02
CA VAL A 100 -15.79 3.76 0.12
C VAL A 100 -15.23 2.43 -0.38
N VAL A 101 -14.48 2.45 -1.46
CA VAL A 101 -13.99 1.25 -2.15
C VAL A 101 -12.51 1.38 -2.51
N THR A 102 -11.91 0.36 -3.09
CA THR A 102 -10.60 0.52 -3.74
C THR A 102 -10.77 1.07 -5.14
N ILE A 103 -9.75 1.71 -5.70
CA ILE A 103 -9.78 2.17 -7.10
C ILE A 103 -10.03 1.00 -8.07
N ASP A 104 -9.46 -0.17 -7.78
CA ASP A 104 -9.69 -1.41 -8.52
C ASP A 104 -11.15 -1.86 -8.53
N THR A 105 -11.87 -1.67 -7.41
CA THR A 105 -13.29 -1.96 -7.34
C THR A 105 -14.08 -1.04 -8.26
N LEU A 106 -13.74 0.26 -8.28
CA LEU A 106 -14.37 1.22 -9.20
C LEU A 106 -14.09 0.88 -10.67
N LEU A 107 -12.85 0.52 -11.01
CA LEU A 107 -12.49 0.09 -12.37
C LEU A 107 -13.27 -1.16 -12.79
N LEU A 108 -13.44 -2.14 -11.89
CA LEU A 108 -14.26 -3.32 -12.14
C LEU A 108 -15.74 -2.98 -12.35
N GLU A 109 -16.30 -2.05 -11.56
CA GLU A 109 -17.67 -1.56 -11.76
C GLU A 109 -17.86 -0.93 -13.16
N LEU A 110 -16.89 -0.15 -13.63
CA LEU A 110 -16.91 0.46 -14.97
C LEU A 110 -16.81 -0.60 -16.06
N LEU A 111 -15.93 -1.59 -15.91
CA LEU A 111 -15.84 -2.72 -16.85
C LEU A 111 -17.16 -3.51 -16.90
N HIS A 112 -17.73 -3.87 -15.76
CA HIS A 112 -19.03 -4.54 -15.72
C HIS A 112 -20.14 -3.69 -16.35
N HIS A 113 -20.08 -2.36 -16.21
CA HIS A 113 -21.03 -1.47 -16.90
C HIS A 113 -20.89 -1.57 -18.42
N LEU A 114 -19.66 -1.52 -18.96
CA LEU A 114 -19.41 -1.71 -20.41
C LEU A 114 -19.91 -3.07 -20.91
N LEU A 115 -19.63 -4.15 -20.17
CA LEU A 115 -20.06 -5.50 -20.53
C LEU A 115 -21.58 -5.64 -20.53
N ARG A 116 -22.26 -5.21 -19.45
CA ARG A 116 -23.72 -5.32 -19.32
C ARG A 116 -24.49 -4.47 -20.32
N ARG A 117 -23.90 -3.36 -20.77
CA ARG A 117 -24.50 -2.50 -21.80
C ARG A 117 -24.15 -2.95 -23.22
N GLY A 118 -23.34 -4.01 -23.37
CA GLY A 118 -22.90 -4.52 -24.67
C GLY A 118 -21.90 -3.61 -25.39
N GLU A 119 -21.32 -2.64 -24.66
CA GLU A 119 -20.30 -1.75 -25.18
C GLU A 119 -18.97 -2.46 -25.42
N LEU A 120 -18.67 -3.44 -24.57
CA LEU A 120 -17.61 -4.41 -24.73
C LEU A 120 -18.16 -5.84 -24.63
N ARG A 121 -17.44 -6.77 -25.25
CA ARG A 121 -17.74 -8.20 -25.19
C ARG A 121 -16.54 -8.93 -24.60
N TRP A 122 -16.75 -9.54 -23.44
CA TRP A 122 -15.83 -10.55 -22.94
C TRP A 122 -15.94 -11.81 -23.81
N PRO A 123 -14.84 -12.56 -24.04
CA PRO A 123 -14.89 -13.84 -24.72
C PRO A 123 -15.99 -14.74 -24.16
N ARG A 124 -16.70 -15.46 -25.04
CA ARG A 124 -17.86 -16.30 -24.66
C ARG A 124 -19.01 -15.58 -23.95
N GLY A 125 -19.05 -14.24 -23.97
CA GLY A 125 -20.21 -13.45 -23.54
C GLY A 125 -20.34 -13.26 -22.02
N HIS A 126 -19.28 -13.45 -21.25
CA HIS A 126 -19.32 -13.23 -19.80
C HIS A 126 -19.54 -11.73 -19.46
N ALA A 127 -20.55 -11.45 -18.64
CA ALA A 127 -20.81 -10.10 -18.13
C ALA A 127 -20.38 -9.90 -16.66
N ASP A 128 -20.33 -11.00 -15.90
CA ASP A 128 -19.87 -11.04 -14.51
C ASP A 128 -18.55 -11.82 -14.45
N LEU A 129 -17.53 -11.18 -13.85
CA LEU A 129 -16.17 -11.70 -13.85
C LEU A 129 -15.74 -12.17 -12.45
N ARG A 130 -15.01 -13.28 -12.41
CA ARG A 130 -14.30 -13.72 -11.21
C ARG A 130 -12.91 -13.10 -11.20
N VAL A 131 -12.69 -12.14 -10.30
CA VAL A 131 -11.41 -11.41 -10.20
C VAL A 131 -10.53 -12.01 -9.11
N LEU A 132 -9.32 -12.40 -9.48
CA LEU A 132 -8.26 -12.88 -8.59
C LEU A 132 -7.29 -11.74 -8.24
N ASP A 133 -6.69 -11.79 -7.05
CA ASP A 133 -5.66 -10.83 -6.66
C ASP A 133 -4.42 -10.96 -7.54
N LYS A 134 -3.97 -12.19 -7.80
CA LYS A 134 -2.84 -12.52 -8.68
C LYS A 134 -3.04 -13.90 -9.28
N TRP A 135 -2.49 -14.13 -10.47
CA TRP A 135 -2.47 -15.47 -11.06
C TRP A 135 -1.66 -16.49 -10.25
N SER A 136 -0.59 -16.03 -9.60
CA SER A 136 0.33 -16.89 -8.84
C SER A 136 -0.29 -17.53 -7.59
N THR A 137 -1.46 -17.06 -7.14
CA THR A 137 -2.17 -17.69 -6.01
C THR A 137 -3.01 -18.88 -6.42
N ALA A 138 -3.37 -19.00 -7.70
CA ALA A 138 -4.27 -20.03 -8.20
C ALA A 138 -3.62 -20.97 -9.24
N HIS A 139 -2.52 -20.55 -9.89
CA HIS A 139 -1.93 -21.30 -10.99
C HIS A 139 -0.40 -21.43 -10.91
N PRO A 140 0.16 -22.50 -11.50
CA PRO A 140 1.60 -22.61 -11.74
C PRO A 140 2.13 -21.44 -12.57
N HIS A 141 3.39 -21.09 -12.36
CA HIS A 141 4.03 -19.93 -12.97
C HIS A 141 5.41 -20.28 -13.55
N THR A 142 5.80 -19.54 -14.56
CA THR A 142 7.12 -19.60 -15.20
C THR A 142 7.74 -18.21 -15.19
N ARG A 143 9.06 -18.14 -15.00
CA ARG A 143 9.76 -16.86 -15.10
C ARG A 143 9.91 -16.46 -16.56
N THR A 144 9.35 -15.31 -16.94
CA THR A 144 9.42 -14.80 -18.31
C THR A 144 9.36 -13.27 -18.32
N THR A 145 9.95 -12.66 -19.34
CA THR A 145 9.82 -11.23 -19.66
C THR A 145 8.61 -10.95 -20.54
N THR A 146 7.86 -11.98 -20.96
CA THR A 146 6.65 -11.80 -21.77
C THR A 146 5.42 -11.84 -20.87
N LYS A 147 4.79 -10.68 -20.63
CA LYS A 147 3.52 -10.57 -19.91
C LYS A 147 2.36 -10.80 -20.87
N GLN A 148 1.54 -11.81 -20.57
CA GLN A 148 0.21 -11.92 -21.17
C GLN A 148 -0.68 -10.84 -20.55
N THR A 149 -1.45 -10.14 -21.37
CA THR A 149 -2.39 -9.10 -20.93
C THR A 149 -3.58 -9.05 -21.88
N LEU A 150 -4.58 -8.23 -21.55
CA LEU A 150 -5.75 -8.00 -22.39
C LEU A 150 -5.68 -6.66 -23.11
N THR A 151 -6.35 -6.58 -24.26
CA THR A 151 -6.66 -5.35 -24.97
C THR A 151 -8.04 -5.45 -25.61
N VAL A 152 -8.52 -4.37 -26.22
CA VAL A 152 -9.80 -4.32 -26.92
C VAL A 152 -9.56 -4.24 -28.43
N SER A 153 -10.22 -5.12 -29.18
CA SER A 153 -10.25 -5.11 -30.66
C SER A 153 -11.67 -5.35 -31.14
N ASN A 154 -12.22 -4.46 -31.98
CA ASN A 154 -13.60 -4.53 -32.47
C ASN A 154 -14.62 -4.77 -31.35
N ARG A 155 -14.52 -3.98 -30.26
CA ARG A 155 -15.34 -4.08 -29.02
C ARG A 155 -15.27 -5.44 -28.32
N THR A 156 -14.35 -6.32 -28.72
CA THR A 156 -14.13 -7.63 -28.12
C THR A 156 -12.81 -7.62 -27.35
N ILE A 157 -12.80 -8.22 -26.17
CA ILE A 157 -11.60 -8.33 -25.35
C ILE A 157 -10.76 -9.49 -25.88
N VAL A 158 -9.50 -9.22 -26.21
CA VAL A 158 -8.57 -10.18 -26.81
C VAL A 158 -7.26 -10.23 -26.04
N GLN A 159 -6.59 -11.38 -26.08
CA GLN A 159 -5.26 -11.54 -25.50
C GLN A 159 -4.21 -10.83 -26.35
N THR A 160 -3.26 -10.18 -25.68
CA THR A 160 -2.04 -9.66 -26.28
C THR A 160 -0.83 -9.97 -25.39
N ARG A 161 0.37 -9.69 -25.89
CA ARG A 161 1.62 -9.93 -25.21
C ARG A 161 2.48 -8.68 -25.23
N VAL A 162 2.99 -8.30 -24.08
CA VAL A 162 3.91 -7.18 -23.92
C VAL A 162 5.20 -7.65 -23.28
N ARG A 163 6.32 -7.01 -23.64
CA ARG A 163 7.59 -7.22 -22.94
C ARG A 163 7.58 -6.43 -21.64
N ASP A 164 8.03 -7.07 -20.57
CA ASP A 164 8.02 -6.57 -19.21
C ASP A 164 9.23 -7.13 -18.42
N SER A 165 9.34 -6.77 -17.13
CA SER A 165 10.34 -7.30 -16.21
C SER A 165 10.30 -8.84 -16.09
N LEU A 166 11.44 -9.44 -15.75
CA LEU A 166 11.55 -10.89 -15.56
C LEU A 166 10.88 -11.32 -14.25
N GLU A 167 9.63 -11.76 -14.35
CA GLU A 167 8.79 -12.13 -13.21
C GLU A 167 8.16 -13.52 -13.38
N ALA A 168 7.71 -14.09 -12.27
CA ALA A 168 6.91 -15.31 -12.27
C ALA A 168 5.50 -15.00 -12.80
N ARG A 169 5.16 -15.54 -13.98
CA ARG A 169 3.89 -15.31 -14.66
C ARG A 169 3.20 -16.63 -15.02
N ILE A 170 1.87 -16.61 -15.07
CA ILE A 170 1.07 -17.76 -15.53
C ILE A 170 1.43 -18.14 -16.97
N THR A 171 1.34 -19.43 -17.28
CA THR A 171 1.62 -19.94 -18.63
C THR A 171 0.57 -19.47 -19.63
N GLY A 172 0.97 -19.35 -20.90
CA GLY A 172 0.12 -18.82 -21.97
C GLY A 172 -1.23 -19.55 -22.14
N PRO A 173 -1.25 -20.89 -22.27
CA PRO A 173 -2.50 -21.65 -22.42
C PRO A 173 -3.44 -21.47 -21.21
N ALA A 174 -2.91 -21.67 -20.00
CA ALA A 174 -3.71 -21.54 -18.77
C ALA A 174 -4.26 -20.12 -18.60
N TYR A 175 -3.50 -19.08 -18.96
CA TYR A 175 -3.98 -17.70 -18.92
C TYR A 175 -5.23 -17.53 -19.78
N TRP A 176 -5.16 -17.86 -21.08
CA TRP A 176 -6.28 -17.63 -21.98
C TRP A 176 -7.49 -18.51 -21.64
N GLU A 177 -7.28 -19.76 -21.23
CA GLU A 177 -8.35 -20.65 -20.77
C GLU A 177 -9.16 -20.04 -19.62
N ASN A 178 -8.49 -19.43 -18.64
CA ASN A 178 -9.18 -18.75 -17.53
C ASN A 178 -9.94 -17.50 -17.99
N ILE A 179 -9.35 -16.71 -18.91
CA ILE A 179 -10.04 -15.57 -19.50
C ILE A 179 -11.30 -16.05 -20.22
N LEU A 180 -11.24 -17.13 -20.99
CA LEU A 180 -12.40 -17.70 -21.68
C LEU A 180 -13.51 -18.19 -20.74
N THR A 181 -13.24 -18.42 -19.47
CA THR A 181 -14.25 -18.80 -18.45
C THR A 181 -14.69 -17.63 -17.57
N GLY A 182 -14.33 -16.39 -17.93
CA GLY A 182 -14.69 -15.19 -17.17
C GLY A 182 -13.87 -15.00 -15.89
N THR A 183 -12.71 -15.65 -15.77
CA THR A 183 -11.77 -15.45 -14.64
C THR A 183 -10.61 -14.58 -15.08
N CYS A 184 -10.27 -13.56 -14.30
CA CYS A 184 -9.19 -12.61 -14.60
C CYS A 184 -8.54 -12.07 -13.33
N THR A 185 -7.55 -11.19 -13.46
CA THR A 185 -6.95 -10.45 -12.33
C THR A 185 -7.26 -8.96 -12.41
N HIS A 186 -6.99 -8.23 -11.33
CA HIS A 186 -7.08 -6.76 -11.31
C HIS A 186 -6.19 -6.10 -12.38
N ASP A 187 -5.01 -6.68 -12.67
CA ASP A 187 -4.14 -6.22 -13.77
C ASP A 187 -4.83 -6.33 -15.13
N ASP A 188 -5.59 -7.40 -15.36
CA ASP A 188 -6.31 -7.62 -16.61
C ASP A 188 -7.48 -6.64 -16.74
N VAL A 189 -8.21 -6.39 -15.65
CA VAL A 189 -9.27 -5.36 -15.58
C VAL A 189 -8.68 -3.99 -15.91
N ARG A 190 -7.57 -3.62 -15.26
CA ARG A 190 -6.86 -2.37 -15.55
C ARG A 190 -6.47 -2.26 -17.03
N ALA A 191 -5.92 -3.33 -17.62
CA ALA A 191 -5.53 -3.33 -19.03
C ALA A 191 -6.72 -3.09 -19.97
N VAL A 192 -7.86 -3.75 -19.71
CA VAL A 192 -9.09 -3.56 -20.50
C VAL A 192 -9.64 -2.14 -20.34
N VAL A 193 -9.71 -1.63 -19.10
CA VAL A 193 -10.23 -0.26 -18.88
C VAL A 193 -9.30 0.78 -19.49
N ALA A 194 -7.97 0.60 -19.42
CA ALA A 194 -7.02 1.49 -20.11
C ALA A 194 -7.23 1.50 -21.63
N ALA A 195 -7.43 0.33 -22.23
CA ALA A 195 -7.77 0.24 -23.65
C ALA A 195 -9.12 0.91 -23.97
N ALA A 196 -10.12 0.77 -23.09
CA ALA A 196 -11.42 1.42 -23.25
C ALA A 196 -11.33 2.94 -23.12
N LEU A 197 -10.53 3.47 -22.19
CA LEU A 197 -10.33 4.92 -22.05
C LEU A 197 -9.53 5.54 -23.21
N SER A 198 -8.74 4.72 -23.91
CA SER A 198 -8.04 5.15 -25.12
C SER A 198 -8.97 5.27 -26.33
N ASP A 199 -10.14 4.62 -26.29
CA ASP A 199 -11.19 4.74 -27.31
C ASP A 199 -12.15 5.90 -26.97
N ARG A 200 -12.32 6.85 -27.88
CA ARG A 200 -13.11 8.07 -27.62
C ARG A 200 -14.58 7.77 -27.30
N HIS A 201 -15.17 6.77 -27.96
CA HIS A 201 -16.58 6.42 -27.77
C HIS A 201 -16.78 5.77 -26.41
N LEU A 202 -15.95 4.78 -26.08
CA LEU A 202 -16.03 4.08 -24.78
C LEU A 202 -15.70 5.01 -23.61
N ALA A 203 -14.71 5.89 -23.77
CA ALA A 203 -14.39 6.91 -22.77
C ALA A 203 -15.59 7.85 -22.53
N ALA A 204 -16.19 8.39 -23.59
CA ALA A 204 -17.37 9.26 -23.47
C ALA A 204 -18.56 8.54 -22.81
N PHE A 205 -18.77 7.26 -23.13
CA PHE A 205 -19.79 6.41 -22.52
C PHE A 205 -19.58 6.25 -21.01
N LEU A 206 -18.35 5.91 -20.59
CA LEU A 206 -17.99 5.82 -19.16
C LEU A 206 -18.12 7.17 -18.46
N GLY A 207 -17.72 8.26 -19.11
CA GLY A 207 -17.85 9.61 -18.57
C GLY A 207 -19.30 10.01 -18.33
N GLY A 208 -20.20 9.70 -19.27
CA GLY A 208 -21.64 9.88 -19.10
C GLY A 208 -22.21 9.07 -17.94
N TYR A 209 -21.78 7.81 -17.79
CA TYR A 209 -22.16 6.98 -16.65
C TYR A 209 -21.71 7.57 -15.31
N LEU A 210 -20.46 8.03 -15.22
CA LEU A 210 -19.93 8.69 -14.02
C LEU A 210 -20.72 9.97 -13.70
N ALA A 211 -20.97 10.83 -14.68
CA ALA A 211 -21.75 12.06 -14.48
C ALA A 211 -23.17 11.80 -13.95
N ALA A 212 -23.80 10.73 -14.44
CA ALA A 212 -25.16 10.34 -14.10
C ALA A 212 -25.26 9.63 -12.73
N THR A 213 -24.17 9.05 -12.22
CA THR A 213 -24.22 8.19 -11.02
C THR A 213 -23.33 8.65 -9.88
N VAL A 214 -22.33 9.49 -10.14
CA VAL A 214 -21.34 9.96 -9.17
C VAL A 214 -21.36 11.48 -9.13
N ARG A 215 -21.69 12.02 -7.96
CA ARG A 215 -21.62 13.46 -7.70
C ARG A 215 -20.22 13.88 -7.27
N GLY A 216 -19.59 13.08 -6.42
CA GLY A 216 -18.29 13.37 -5.84
C GLY A 216 -17.38 12.14 -5.85
N LEU A 217 -16.16 12.32 -6.35
CA LEU A 217 -15.10 11.32 -6.34
C LEU A 217 -13.92 11.83 -5.47
N LEU A 218 -13.67 11.17 -4.35
CA LEU A 218 -12.55 11.46 -3.46
C LEU A 218 -11.47 10.38 -3.64
N ILE A 219 -10.23 10.78 -3.87
CA ILE A 219 -9.08 9.90 -4.00
C ILE A 219 -8.14 10.16 -2.83
N ASP A 220 -8.02 9.18 -1.93
CA ASP A 220 -7.05 9.18 -0.85
C ASP A 220 -5.72 8.53 -1.29
N GLU A 221 -4.60 9.10 -0.83
CA GLU A 221 -3.24 8.72 -1.27
C GLU A 221 -3.02 8.89 -2.77
N VAL A 222 -3.41 10.03 -3.35
CA VAL A 222 -3.32 10.28 -4.80
C VAL A 222 -1.91 10.07 -5.40
N PHE A 223 -0.84 10.18 -4.59
CA PHE A 223 0.52 9.93 -5.05
C PHE A 223 0.86 8.46 -5.29
N ASP A 224 -0.04 7.55 -4.92
CA ASP A 224 0.06 6.13 -5.26
C ASP A 224 -0.63 5.81 -6.61
N ALA A 225 -1.22 6.81 -7.29
CA ALA A 225 -1.90 6.69 -8.59
C ALA A 225 -0.94 6.41 -9.76
N ASN A 226 -1.35 5.54 -10.67
CA ASN A 226 -0.70 5.33 -11.97
C ASN A 226 -1.39 6.16 -13.08
N GLN A 227 -0.96 6.00 -14.33
CA GLN A 227 -1.53 6.74 -15.47
C GLN A 227 -3.02 6.48 -15.67
N LEU A 228 -3.47 5.22 -15.61
CA LEU A 228 -4.88 4.85 -15.76
C LEU A 228 -5.75 5.52 -14.69
N ASP A 229 -5.27 5.54 -13.45
CA ASP A 229 -5.98 6.17 -12.34
C ASP A 229 -6.15 7.68 -12.59
N LEU A 230 -5.13 8.35 -13.11
CA LEU A 230 -5.19 9.77 -13.50
C LEU A 230 -6.13 10.00 -14.68
N ASP A 231 -6.12 9.13 -15.68
CA ASP A 231 -7.01 9.22 -16.85
C ASP A 231 -8.48 9.09 -16.43
N LEU A 232 -8.78 8.18 -15.48
CA LEU A 232 -10.11 8.06 -14.89
C LEU A 232 -10.53 9.33 -14.12
N ILE A 233 -9.63 9.92 -13.35
CA ILE A 233 -9.89 11.15 -12.60
C ILE A 233 -10.18 12.31 -13.58
N SER A 234 -9.38 12.45 -14.64
CA SER A 234 -9.60 13.44 -15.69
C SER A 234 -10.95 13.22 -16.38
N LEU A 235 -11.30 11.98 -16.71
CA LEU A 235 -12.59 11.65 -17.31
C LEU A 235 -13.75 12.11 -16.41
N ALA A 236 -13.72 11.73 -15.12
CA ALA A 236 -14.74 12.14 -14.16
C ALA A 236 -14.87 13.67 -14.09
N ARG A 237 -13.73 14.37 -13.99
CA ARG A 237 -13.69 15.83 -13.90
C ARG A 237 -14.24 16.54 -15.14
N HIS A 238 -13.86 16.09 -16.34
CA HIS A 238 -14.33 16.64 -17.61
C HIS A 238 -15.84 16.44 -17.80
N HIS A 239 -16.40 15.37 -17.23
CA HIS A 239 -17.84 15.10 -17.23
C HIS A 239 -18.58 15.70 -16.02
N GLY A 240 -17.96 16.63 -15.29
CA GLY A 240 -18.64 17.44 -14.26
C GLY A 240 -18.76 16.78 -12.89
N VAL A 241 -18.07 15.66 -12.64
CA VAL A 241 -17.98 15.07 -11.30
C VAL A 241 -17.11 15.96 -10.42
N THR A 242 -17.54 16.21 -9.18
CA THR A 242 -16.71 16.91 -8.19
C THR A 242 -15.56 16.01 -7.77
N VAL A 243 -14.32 16.45 -7.94
CA VAL A 243 -13.11 15.65 -7.64
C VAL A 243 -12.38 16.23 -6.44
N THR A 244 -11.94 15.34 -5.56
CA THR A 244 -11.03 15.67 -4.47
C THR A 244 -9.84 14.73 -4.48
N LEU A 245 -8.64 15.29 -4.55
CA LEU A 245 -7.39 14.56 -4.41
C LEU A 245 -6.81 14.83 -3.04
N ILE A 246 -6.34 13.79 -2.36
CA ILE A 246 -5.77 13.91 -1.02
C ILE A 246 -4.46 13.14 -0.99
N GLY A 247 -3.37 13.75 -0.53
CA GLY A 247 -2.09 13.05 -0.44
C GLY A 247 -0.94 13.90 0.09
N ASP A 248 0.20 13.24 0.29
CA ASP A 248 1.46 13.86 0.66
C ASP A 248 2.54 13.54 -0.40
N PRO A 249 3.08 14.53 -1.14
CA PRO A 249 4.14 14.28 -2.12
C PRO A 249 5.38 13.66 -1.46
N TRP A 250 5.61 13.92 -0.17
CA TRP A 250 6.77 13.41 0.55
C TRP A 250 6.62 11.94 0.99
N GLN A 251 5.41 11.36 0.94
CA GLN A 251 5.16 9.97 1.35
C GLN A 251 4.90 9.01 0.16
N ALA A 252 5.22 9.47 -1.05
CA ALA A 252 5.08 8.71 -2.27
C ALA A 252 6.21 7.68 -2.44
N LEU A 253 5.96 6.43 -2.05
CA LEU A 253 6.95 5.34 -2.06
C LEU A 253 6.66 4.23 -3.07
N TYR A 254 5.51 4.22 -3.74
CA TYR A 254 5.08 3.07 -4.56
C TYR A 254 5.36 3.22 -6.07
N GLU A 255 6.38 3.99 -6.45
CA GLU A 255 6.81 4.12 -7.86
C GLU A 255 7.21 2.77 -8.47
N PHE A 256 7.82 1.88 -7.67
CA PHE A 256 8.13 0.51 -8.09
C PHE A 256 6.89 -0.35 -8.42
N ARG A 257 5.69 0.10 -8.02
CA ARG A 257 4.39 -0.51 -8.36
C ARG A 257 3.69 0.20 -9.52
N GLY A 258 4.38 1.11 -10.20
CA GLY A 258 3.85 1.86 -11.35
C GLY A 258 3.21 3.21 -11.03
N ALA A 259 3.26 3.66 -9.76
CA ALA A 259 2.78 4.99 -9.39
C ALA A 259 3.57 6.07 -10.14
N ARG A 260 2.87 7.12 -10.60
CA ARG A 260 3.43 8.24 -11.38
C ARG A 260 3.46 9.51 -10.56
N THR A 261 4.11 9.45 -9.39
CA THR A 261 4.25 10.55 -8.42
C THR A 261 4.61 11.89 -9.06
N HIS A 262 5.58 11.88 -9.98
CA HIS A 262 6.09 13.08 -10.65
C HIS A 262 5.03 13.79 -11.52
N LEU A 263 3.97 13.09 -11.94
CA LEU A 263 2.89 13.66 -12.75
C LEU A 263 1.85 14.38 -11.90
N ILE A 264 1.72 14.08 -10.60
CA ILE A 264 0.61 14.57 -9.77
C ILE A 264 0.57 16.10 -9.67
N ASN A 265 1.71 16.75 -9.44
CA ASN A 265 1.76 18.21 -9.34
C ASN A 265 1.41 18.91 -10.67
N GLY A 266 1.90 18.34 -11.79
CA GLY A 266 1.53 18.78 -13.13
C GLY A 266 0.05 18.57 -13.41
N PHE A 267 -0.49 17.43 -12.98
CA PHE A 267 -1.91 17.08 -13.08
C PHE A 267 -2.81 18.03 -12.30
N VAL A 268 -2.48 18.33 -11.04
CA VAL A 268 -3.22 19.28 -10.18
C VAL A 268 -3.31 20.65 -10.87
N THR A 269 -2.19 21.13 -11.41
CA THR A 269 -2.13 22.40 -12.16
C THR A 269 -2.96 22.33 -13.45
N ALA A 270 -2.75 21.31 -14.27
CA ALA A 270 -3.42 21.15 -15.57
C ALA A 270 -4.94 20.99 -15.45
N GLN A 271 -5.41 20.38 -14.36
CA GLN A 271 -6.83 20.18 -14.08
C GLN A 271 -7.45 21.35 -13.27
N GLY A 272 -6.66 22.36 -12.91
CA GLY A 272 -7.12 23.57 -12.22
C GLY A 272 -7.66 23.29 -10.81
N LEU A 273 -7.05 22.38 -10.06
CA LEU A 273 -7.50 22.04 -8.69
C LEU A 273 -7.07 23.11 -7.70
N HIS A 274 -8.03 23.57 -6.89
CA HIS A 274 -7.72 24.47 -5.78
C HIS A 274 -7.00 23.70 -4.66
N THR A 275 -5.83 24.19 -4.24
CA THR A 275 -4.97 23.49 -3.28
C THR A 275 -5.17 24.01 -1.86
N TYR A 276 -5.52 23.13 -0.94
CA TYR A 276 -5.54 23.37 0.51
C TYR A 276 -4.37 22.62 1.15
N ARG A 277 -3.58 23.31 1.98
CA ARG A 277 -2.44 22.71 2.70
C ARG A 277 -2.77 22.49 4.16
N LEU A 278 -2.50 21.28 4.66
CA LEU A 278 -2.60 20.95 6.08
C LEU A 278 -1.18 20.92 6.67
N THR A 279 -0.82 22.00 7.37
CA THR A 279 0.56 22.21 7.84
C THR A 279 0.75 21.75 9.29
N ARG A 280 -0.31 21.83 10.11
CA ARG A 280 -0.24 21.44 11.52
C ARG A 280 -0.29 19.92 11.68
N SER A 281 0.73 19.33 12.30
CA SER A 281 0.76 17.91 12.68
C SER A 281 0.32 17.70 14.13
N PHE A 282 -0.38 16.58 14.38
CA PHE A 282 -0.78 16.11 15.70
C PHE A 282 -0.04 14.82 16.11
N ARG A 283 0.89 14.35 15.27
CA ARG A 283 1.65 13.10 15.50
C ARG A 283 2.77 13.30 16.51
N PHE A 284 3.54 14.37 16.33
CA PHE A 284 4.80 14.58 17.04
C PHE A 284 4.54 15.19 18.42
N ARG A 285 5.19 14.60 19.43
CA ARG A 285 5.04 14.95 20.84
C ARG A 285 6.25 15.68 21.40
N SER A 286 7.44 15.44 20.86
CA SER A 286 8.66 16.12 21.29
C SER A 286 8.94 17.40 20.47
N PRO A 287 9.48 18.46 21.08
CA PRO A 287 9.92 19.66 20.37
C PRO A 287 10.92 19.34 19.25
N HIS A 288 11.79 18.36 19.47
CA HIS A 288 12.77 17.91 18.48
C HIS A 288 12.10 17.34 17.22
N CYS A 289 11.16 16.39 17.34
CA CYS A 289 10.49 15.80 16.19
C CYS A 289 9.61 16.82 15.44
N ILE A 290 9.01 17.77 16.16
CA ILE A 290 8.22 18.88 15.57
C ILE A 290 9.13 19.78 14.73
N ALA A 291 10.25 20.24 15.30
CA ALA A 291 11.22 21.08 14.61
C ALA A 291 11.83 20.37 13.39
N LEU A 292 12.25 19.12 13.58
CA LEU A 292 12.82 18.29 12.51
C LEU A 292 11.85 18.14 11.34
N THR A 293 10.57 17.84 11.59
CA THR A 293 9.61 17.63 10.50
C THR A 293 9.32 18.91 9.72
N ARG A 294 9.27 20.06 10.40
CA ARG A 294 9.18 21.36 9.75
C ARG A 294 10.41 21.60 8.87
N ASP A 295 11.60 21.41 9.42
CA ASP A 295 12.85 21.69 8.72
C ASP A 295 13.03 20.74 7.51
N LEU A 296 12.63 19.47 7.64
CA LEU A 296 12.53 18.52 6.52
C LEU A 296 11.58 19.01 5.41
N ARG A 297 10.40 19.53 5.75
CA ARG A 297 9.44 20.06 4.76
C ARG A 297 9.93 21.34 4.10
N ASP A 298 10.65 22.17 4.84
CA ASP A 298 11.30 23.39 4.35
C ASP A 298 12.58 23.09 3.53
N ARG A 299 12.94 21.81 3.37
CA ARG A 299 14.17 21.35 2.68
C ARG A 299 15.44 21.88 3.32
N LYS A 300 15.41 22.16 4.63
CA LYS A 300 16.58 22.60 5.37
C LYS A 300 17.51 21.41 5.68
N PRO A 301 18.81 21.66 5.84
CA PRO A 301 19.74 20.70 6.41
C PRO A 301 19.26 20.18 7.76
N VAL A 302 19.33 18.87 7.97
CA VAL A 302 19.03 18.24 9.26
C VAL A 302 20.10 17.22 9.62
N ALA A 303 20.30 17.02 10.92
CA ALA A 303 21.14 15.95 11.46
C ALA A 303 20.37 15.22 12.56
N LEU A 304 20.58 13.92 12.66
CA LEU A 304 20.01 13.11 13.73
C LEU A 304 21.02 12.91 14.85
N PRO A 305 20.59 12.96 16.12
CA PRO A 305 21.46 12.59 17.22
C PRO A 305 21.83 11.10 17.13
N PRO A 306 23.05 10.70 17.49
CA PRO A 306 23.40 9.29 17.60
C PRO A 306 22.57 8.62 18.69
N ARG A 307 22.36 7.31 18.56
CA ARG A 307 21.72 6.53 19.63
C ARG A 307 22.62 6.50 20.87
N ASP A 308 22.13 7.08 21.96
CA ASP A 308 22.80 7.08 23.27
C ASP A 308 21.96 6.32 24.29
N GLY A 309 22.06 4.98 24.29
CA GLY A 309 21.35 4.10 25.23
C GLY A 309 19.82 4.07 25.13
N ALA A 310 19.21 4.90 24.27
CA ALA A 310 17.77 4.99 24.12
C ALA A 310 17.14 3.64 23.74
N ALA A 311 16.09 3.26 24.49
CA ALA A 311 15.22 2.15 24.11
C ALA A 311 14.43 2.55 22.86
N LEU A 312 14.39 1.65 21.87
CA LEU A 312 13.75 1.89 20.59
C LEU A 312 12.63 0.87 20.40
N ASP A 313 11.50 1.32 19.86
CA ASP A 313 10.40 0.42 19.48
C ASP A 313 10.69 -0.29 18.15
N VAL A 314 11.45 0.37 17.27
CA VAL A 314 11.79 -0.13 15.94
C VAL A 314 13.06 0.54 15.40
N VAL A 315 13.78 -0.18 14.54
CA VAL A 315 14.84 0.39 13.70
C VAL A 315 14.43 0.33 12.23
N LEU A 316 14.58 1.45 11.53
CA LEU A 316 14.24 1.58 10.12
C LEU A 316 15.50 1.72 9.26
N ALA A 317 15.46 1.15 8.05
CA ALA A 317 16.44 1.42 7.02
C ALA A 317 15.79 1.38 5.64
N HIS A 318 16.45 1.95 4.64
CA HIS A 318 16.00 1.81 3.25
C HIS A 318 16.01 0.33 2.82
N GLU A 319 17.14 -0.36 3.05
CA GLU A 319 17.35 -1.75 2.64
C GLU A 319 17.47 -2.71 3.83
N TRP A 320 17.04 -3.97 3.63
CA TRP A 320 17.18 -5.03 4.61
C TRP A 320 18.64 -5.30 4.99
N LYS A 321 19.55 -5.24 4.01
CA LYS A 321 20.98 -5.50 4.22
C LYS A 321 21.56 -4.53 5.26
N THR A 322 21.19 -3.25 5.19
CA THR A 322 21.62 -2.22 6.14
C THR A 322 21.22 -2.58 7.57
N LEU A 323 20.02 -3.12 7.79
CA LEU A 323 19.56 -3.55 9.12
C LEU A 323 20.39 -4.73 9.66
N TRP A 324 20.71 -5.72 8.82
CA TRP A 324 21.55 -6.86 9.23
C TRP A 324 22.99 -6.45 9.56
N THR A 325 23.49 -5.39 8.92
CA THR A 325 24.83 -4.83 9.15
C THR A 325 24.89 -3.75 10.23
N ALA A 326 23.76 -3.25 10.72
CA ALA A 326 23.70 -2.17 11.71
C ALA A 326 24.34 -2.54 13.06
N GLY A 327 24.47 -3.83 13.34
CA GLY A 327 25.05 -4.31 14.60
C GLY A 327 24.10 -4.20 15.78
N GLY A 328 24.65 -4.29 17.00
CA GLY A 328 23.90 -4.13 18.24
C GLY A 328 22.76 -5.13 18.44
N ASP A 329 21.64 -4.61 18.94
CA ASP A 329 20.42 -5.30 19.33
C ASP A 329 19.37 -5.43 18.21
N VAL A 330 19.69 -5.01 16.98
CA VAL A 330 18.72 -5.00 15.88
C VAL A 330 18.50 -6.42 15.34
N LEU A 331 17.25 -6.88 15.36
CA LEU A 331 16.79 -8.10 14.71
C LEU A 331 15.85 -7.76 13.55
N PRO A 332 16.31 -7.82 12.30
CA PRO A 332 15.46 -7.51 11.15
C PRO A 332 14.35 -8.55 10.96
N MET A 333 13.15 -8.07 10.62
CA MET A 333 11.95 -8.92 10.45
C MET A 333 11.92 -9.73 9.15
N SER A 334 12.97 -9.63 8.32
CA SER A 334 13.21 -10.47 7.14
C SER A 334 14.63 -10.24 6.61
N PHE A 335 15.06 -11.09 5.66
CA PHE A 335 16.25 -10.87 4.85
C PHE A 335 15.96 -10.06 3.59
N ASN A 336 14.86 -10.37 2.91
CA ASN A 336 14.31 -9.67 1.74
C ASN A 336 12.93 -10.28 1.40
N SER A 337 12.27 -9.78 0.36
CA SER A 337 11.16 -10.48 -0.29
C SER A 337 11.62 -11.88 -0.77
N PRO A 338 10.87 -12.96 -0.49
CA PRO A 338 11.22 -14.31 -0.90
C PRO A 338 10.92 -14.48 -2.39
N ASN A 339 11.89 -14.17 -3.25
CA ASN A 339 11.76 -14.32 -4.69
C ASN A 339 12.22 -15.72 -5.19
N THR A 340 12.71 -16.57 -4.28
CA THR A 340 13.16 -17.95 -4.56
C THR A 340 12.83 -18.87 -3.39
N VAL A 341 12.72 -20.18 -3.65
CA VAL A 341 12.44 -21.19 -2.61
C VAL A 341 13.55 -21.23 -1.55
N GLU A 342 14.79 -20.98 -1.94
CA GLU A 342 15.94 -20.90 -1.04
C GLU A 342 15.81 -19.74 -0.06
N ARG A 343 15.38 -18.58 -0.55
CA ARG A 343 15.15 -17.40 0.30
C ARG A 343 13.94 -17.62 1.21
N ALA A 344 12.87 -18.23 0.70
CA ALA A 344 11.70 -18.58 1.49
C ALA A 344 12.06 -19.52 2.65
N ALA A 345 12.88 -20.55 2.39
CA ALA A 345 13.36 -21.48 3.41
C ALA A 345 14.12 -20.75 4.53
N ALA A 346 15.09 -19.90 4.17
CA ALA A 346 15.82 -19.11 5.16
C ALA A 346 14.89 -18.19 5.98
N THR A 347 13.89 -17.56 5.33
CA THR A 347 12.89 -16.73 6.01
C THR A 347 12.09 -17.49 7.06
N LEU A 348 11.85 -18.80 6.90
CA LEU A 348 11.18 -19.61 7.94
C LEU A 348 12.00 -19.73 9.22
N LEU A 349 13.34 -19.78 9.13
CA LEU A 349 14.20 -19.73 10.32
C LEU A 349 14.17 -18.35 10.99
N ALA A 350 14.19 -17.27 10.20
CA ALA A 350 14.01 -15.93 10.73
C ALA A 350 12.64 -15.78 11.41
N ASP A 351 11.58 -16.38 10.85
CA ASP A 351 10.23 -16.37 11.40
C ASP A 351 10.17 -17.02 12.79
N LEU A 352 10.90 -18.11 13.03
CA LEU A 352 11.01 -18.69 14.37
C LEU A 352 11.66 -17.72 15.36
N VAL A 353 12.77 -17.09 14.96
CA VAL A 353 13.52 -16.17 15.82
C VAL A 353 12.72 -14.90 16.11
N THR A 354 12.08 -14.30 15.12
CA THR A 354 11.25 -13.09 15.31
C THR A 354 9.98 -13.40 16.08
N SER A 355 9.36 -14.57 15.87
CA SER A 355 8.17 -14.97 16.63
C SER A 355 8.49 -15.18 18.10
N ALA A 356 9.64 -15.80 18.40
CA ALA A 356 10.11 -15.95 19.77
C ALA A 356 10.47 -14.60 20.42
N ALA A 357 11.12 -13.70 19.67
CA ALA A 357 11.56 -12.42 20.19
C ALA A 357 10.43 -11.39 20.39
N PHE A 358 9.45 -11.36 19.49
CA PHE A 358 8.47 -10.28 19.40
C PHE A 358 7.01 -10.71 19.50
N GLY A 359 6.73 -12.02 19.54
CA GLY A 359 5.37 -12.55 19.36
C GLY A 359 4.79 -12.24 17.98
N GLN A 360 5.64 -11.91 16.99
CA GLN A 360 5.24 -11.50 15.65
C GLN A 360 6.00 -12.31 14.59
N ARG A 361 5.25 -12.74 13.57
CA ARG A 361 5.79 -13.45 12.41
C ARG A 361 6.72 -12.54 11.60
N ALA A 362 7.69 -13.13 10.91
CA ALA A 362 8.52 -12.42 9.95
C ALA A 362 7.66 -11.84 8.80
N VAL A 363 8.08 -10.70 8.24
CA VAL A 363 7.28 -9.91 7.27
C VAL A 363 6.79 -10.73 6.08
N PHE A 364 7.59 -11.68 5.60
CA PHE A 364 7.26 -12.51 4.44
C PHE A 364 7.06 -13.99 4.78
N ALA A 365 6.73 -14.33 6.03
CA ALA A 365 6.56 -15.72 6.43
C ALA A 365 5.46 -16.44 5.63
N GLU A 366 4.28 -15.83 5.50
CA GLU A 366 3.15 -16.41 4.74
C GLU A 366 3.40 -16.50 3.23
N GLU A 367 4.15 -15.55 2.67
CA GLU A 367 4.61 -15.65 1.29
C GLU A 367 5.64 -16.77 1.09
N SER A 368 6.53 -16.94 2.06
CA SER A 368 7.53 -18.01 2.06
C SER A 368 6.87 -19.39 2.09
N TYR A 369 5.91 -19.61 2.99
CA TYR A 369 5.12 -20.84 3.04
C TYR A 369 4.42 -21.14 1.71
N ARG A 370 3.75 -20.14 1.11
CA ARG A 370 3.10 -20.31 -0.21
C ARG A 370 4.09 -20.62 -1.32
N LEU A 371 5.26 -19.96 -1.35
CA LEU A 371 6.29 -20.21 -2.36
C LEU A 371 6.83 -21.65 -2.24
N LEU A 372 6.97 -22.13 -1.00
CA LEU A 372 7.34 -23.50 -0.68
C LEU A 372 6.19 -24.51 -0.92
N GLY A 373 5.00 -24.07 -1.32
CA GLY A 373 3.85 -24.97 -1.52
C GLY A 373 3.27 -25.53 -0.22
N ILE A 374 3.63 -24.94 0.93
CA ILE A 374 3.15 -25.34 2.25
C ILE A 374 1.98 -24.42 2.61
N THR A 375 0.77 -24.79 2.20
CA THR A 375 -0.43 -23.97 2.42
C THR A 375 -1.25 -24.41 3.62
N ASP A 376 -1.21 -25.70 3.97
CA ASP A 376 -1.99 -26.30 5.06
C ASP A 376 -1.39 -26.01 6.45
N PRO A 377 -2.18 -25.57 7.44
CA PRO A 377 -1.70 -25.33 8.80
C PRO A 377 -1.08 -26.56 9.48
N ALA A 378 -1.65 -27.76 9.32
CA ALA A 378 -1.13 -28.96 10.00
C ALA A 378 0.26 -29.34 9.47
N THR A 379 0.52 -29.11 8.18
CA THR A 379 1.86 -29.22 7.61
C THR A 379 2.87 -28.26 8.26
N ARG A 380 2.46 -27.02 8.56
CA ARG A 380 3.35 -26.05 9.22
C ARG A 380 3.69 -26.49 10.64
N ASP A 381 2.73 -27.06 11.35
CA ASP A 381 2.92 -27.55 12.72
C ASP A 381 3.86 -28.76 12.75
N ARG A 382 3.78 -29.67 11.78
CA ARG A 382 4.72 -30.79 11.64
C ARG A 382 6.14 -30.34 11.28
N LEU A 383 6.27 -29.30 10.44
CA LEU A 383 7.58 -28.77 10.04
C LEU A 383 8.29 -28.03 11.18
N ARG A 384 7.54 -27.44 12.11
CA ARG A 384 8.08 -26.54 13.14
C ARG A 384 9.16 -27.17 14.03
N PRO A 385 9.00 -28.37 14.61
CA PRO A 385 10.05 -29.04 15.39
C PRO A 385 11.35 -29.19 14.59
N HIS A 386 11.26 -29.62 13.33
CA HIS A 386 12.43 -29.78 12.47
C HIS A 386 13.15 -28.46 12.20
N LEU A 387 12.42 -27.35 12.04
CA LEU A 387 13.02 -26.03 11.89
C LEU A 387 13.70 -25.54 13.17
N ILE A 388 13.23 -25.96 14.34
CA ILE A 388 13.90 -25.69 15.63
C ILE A 388 15.22 -26.44 15.70
N ASP A 389 15.24 -27.73 15.34
CA ASP A 389 16.47 -28.53 15.29
C ASP A 389 17.50 -27.91 14.34
N VAL A 390 17.05 -27.46 13.17
CA VAL A 390 17.89 -26.75 12.18
C VAL A 390 18.45 -25.44 12.76
N LEU A 391 17.66 -24.71 13.55
CA LEU A 391 18.11 -23.48 14.20
C LEU A 391 19.19 -23.76 15.25
N ASP A 392 19.13 -24.90 15.94
CA ASP A 392 20.16 -25.30 16.91
C ASP A 392 21.48 -25.65 16.23
N ILE A 393 21.46 -26.26 15.04
CA ILE A 393 22.66 -26.42 14.20
C ILE A 393 23.27 -25.05 13.89
N LEU A 394 22.45 -24.04 13.57
CA LEU A 394 22.92 -22.71 13.24
C LEU A 394 23.61 -21.99 14.42
N ARG A 395 23.19 -22.30 15.65
CA ARG A 395 23.79 -21.77 16.89
C ARG A 395 25.14 -22.42 17.23
N SER A 396 25.46 -23.56 16.61
CA SER A 396 26.71 -24.26 16.86
C SER A 396 27.94 -23.36 16.58
N PRO A 397 28.99 -23.43 17.41
CA PRO A 397 30.24 -22.72 17.14
C PRO A 397 31.02 -23.31 15.95
N ALA A 398 30.62 -24.47 15.41
CA ALA A 398 31.30 -25.12 14.29
C ALA A 398 31.48 -24.20 13.07
N THR A 399 32.62 -24.31 12.38
CA THR A 399 32.91 -23.54 11.17
C THR A 399 32.00 -23.95 10.01
N THR A 400 31.54 -25.20 9.99
CA THR A 400 30.61 -25.76 9.00
C THR A 400 29.14 -25.46 9.29
N ALA A 401 28.80 -24.91 10.46
CA ALA A 401 27.43 -24.76 10.95
C ALA A 401 26.46 -24.14 9.92
N VAL A 402 26.89 -23.12 9.17
CA VAL A 402 26.06 -22.48 8.13
C VAL A 402 25.72 -23.42 6.97
N ASN A 403 26.70 -24.23 6.57
CA ASN A 403 26.53 -25.22 5.51
C ASN A 403 25.69 -26.39 5.98
N ASP A 404 25.95 -26.88 7.20
CA ASP A 404 25.20 -27.98 7.80
C ASP A 404 23.73 -27.58 8.05
N THR A 405 23.51 -26.33 8.50
CA THR A 405 22.17 -25.74 8.63
C THR A 405 21.46 -25.72 7.29
N TRP A 406 22.15 -25.33 6.21
CA TRP A 406 21.55 -25.29 4.88
C TRP A 406 21.08 -26.68 4.43
N ASP A 407 21.92 -27.70 4.58
CA ASP A 407 21.57 -29.06 4.18
C ASP A 407 20.42 -29.63 5.03
N ALA A 408 20.45 -29.39 6.34
CA ALA A 408 19.39 -29.78 7.26
C ALA A 408 18.07 -29.04 6.96
N LEU A 409 18.14 -27.75 6.61
CA LEU A 409 16.98 -26.93 6.25
C LEU A 409 16.31 -27.46 4.97
N VAL A 410 17.08 -27.76 3.93
CA VAL A 410 16.57 -28.33 2.69
C VAL A 410 15.93 -29.70 2.95
N THR A 411 16.58 -30.54 3.76
CA THR A 411 16.06 -31.85 4.15
C THR A 411 14.74 -31.74 4.91
N ALA A 412 14.67 -30.87 5.92
CA ALA A 412 13.48 -30.64 6.72
C ALA A 412 12.31 -30.15 5.86
N ILE A 413 12.52 -29.14 5.01
CA ILE A 413 11.46 -28.63 4.14
C ILE A 413 11.04 -29.66 3.10
N GLY A 414 11.97 -30.47 2.58
CA GLY A 414 11.69 -31.53 1.63
C GLY A 414 10.73 -32.62 2.14
N THR A 415 10.55 -32.75 3.45
CA THR A 415 9.55 -33.68 4.03
C THR A 415 8.11 -33.25 3.78
N GLU A 416 7.87 -31.94 3.60
CA GLU A 416 6.54 -31.33 3.53
C GLU A 416 6.33 -30.49 2.24
N SER A 417 7.36 -30.35 1.40
CA SER A 417 7.36 -29.56 0.18
C SER A 417 7.89 -30.36 -1.01
N THR A 418 7.18 -30.29 -2.14
CA THR A 418 7.62 -30.87 -3.42
C THR A 418 8.50 -29.91 -4.24
N ARG A 419 8.84 -28.74 -3.69
CA ARG A 419 9.64 -27.74 -4.41
C ARG A 419 11.10 -28.18 -4.51
N HIS A 420 11.66 -28.04 -5.70
CA HIS A 420 13.06 -28.35 -5.95
C HIS A 420 13.99 -27.20 -5.50
N PHE A 421 14.98 -27.53 -4.67
CA PHE A 421 16.04 -26.62 -4.22
C PHE A 421 17.26 -26.72 -5.11
N ARG A 422 17.86 -25.58 -5.44
CA ARG A 422 19.13 -25.55 -6.16
C ARG A 422 20.29 -26.03 -5.29
N PRO A 423 21.40 -26.48 -5.91
CA PRO A 423 22.63 -26.78 -5.19
C PRO A 423 23.08 -25.60 -4.32
N ARG A 424 23.74 -25.92 -3.20
CA ARG A 424 24.25 -24.95 -2.24
C ARG A 424 25.09 -23.88 -2.93
N HIS A 425 24.80 -22.62 -2.63
CA HIS A 425 25.50 -21.48 -3.20
C HIS A 425 25.65 -20.38 -2.15
N HIS A 426 26.73 -19.59 -2.23
CA HIS A 426 27.05 -18.58 -1.21
C HIS A 426 25.89 -17.59 -0.98
N ALA A 427 25.17 -17.21 -2.04
CA ALA A 427 24.02 -16.31 -1.98
C ALA A 427 22.79 -16.88 -1.23
N TYR A 428 22.66 -18.19 -1.12
CA TYR A 428 21.56 -18.85 -0.39
C TYR A 428 21.91 -19.03 1.09
N THR A 429 23.19 -19.22 1.38
CA THR A 429 23.73 -19.33 2.74
C THR A 429 23.99 -17.98 3.43
N GLU A 430 24.05 -16.87 2.69
CA GLU A 430 24.32 -15.53 3.25
C GLU A 430 23.28 -15.09 4.31
N PRO A 431 21.95 -15.25 4.11
CA PRO A 431 20.96 -15.07 5.17
C PRO A 431 21.26 -15.82 6.46
N LEU A 432 21.69 -17.07 6.34
CA LEU A 432 22.01 -17.90 7.49
C LEU A 432 23.25 -17.36 8.22
N ARG A 433 24.23 -16.81 7.49
CA ARG A 433 25.38 -16.11 8.12
C ARG A 433 24.92 -14.88 8.92
N TRP A 434 24.01 -14.07 8.37
CA TRP A 434 23.48 -12.91 9.09
C TRP A 434 22.69 -13.30 10.33
N LEU A 435 21.80 -14.29 10.21
CA LEU A 435 21.02 -14.78 11.33
C LEU A 435 21.92 -15.38 12.41
N ARG A 436 22.89 -16.21 12.02
CA ARG A 436 23.91 -16.75 12.93
C ARG A 436 24.66 -15.63 13.65
N ALA A 437 25.16 -14.64 12.90
CA ALA A 437 25.90 -13.53 13.48
C ALA A 437 25.06 -12.74 14.49
N PHE A 438 23.74 -12.66 14.32
CA PHE A 438 22.84 -12.10 15.32
C PHE A 438 22.67 -13.03 16.54
N LEU A 439 22.40 -14.32 16.32
CA LEU A 439 22.19 -15.30 17.40
C LEU A 439 23.38 -15.40 18.35
N HIS A 440 24.62 -15.30 17.84
CA HIS A 440 25.84 -15.33 18.67
C HIS A 440 26.07 -14.05 19.48
N ARG A 441 25.34 -12.96 19.23
CA ARG A 441 25.45 -11.74 20.06
C ARG A 441 24.76 -11.88 21.41
N ASN A 442 23.91 -12.91 21.60
CA ASN A 442 23.15 -13.14 22.84
C ASN A 442 22.37 -11.90 23.32
N VAL A 443 21.73 -11.21 22.38
CA VAL A 443 20.90 -10.03 22.67
C VAL A 443 19.67 -10.45 23.47
N THR A 444 19.50 -9.89 24.68
CA THR A 444 18.36 -10.19 25.57
C THR A 444 17.08 -9.48 25.15
N HIS A 445 17.18 -8.22 24.71
CA HIS A 445 16.05 -7.39 24.31
C HIS A 445 16.29 -6.84 22.91
N PRO A 446 16.04 -7.63 21.86
CA PRO A 446 16.22 -7.16 20.50
C PRO A 446 15.21 -6.08 20.12
N VAL A 447 15.57 -5.26 19.15
CA VAL A 447 14.68 -4.25 18.54
C VAL A 447 14.33 -4.69 17.13
N PRO A 448 13.04 -4.70 16.74
CA PRO A 448 12.64 -5.13 15.41
C PRO A 448 13.16 -4.17 14.34
N GLY A 449 13.79 -4.72 13.31
CA GLY A 449 14.23 -3.99 12.12
C GLY A 449 13.22 -4.09 10.97
N LEU A 450 12.83 -2.96 10.38
CA LEU A 450 11.91 -2.90 9.24
C LEU A 450 12.46 -2.01 8.12
N THR A 451 12.17 -2.34 6.87
CA THR A 451 12.39 -1.38 5.79
C THR A 451 11.36 -0.25 5.87
N VAL A 452 11.73 0.94 5.38
CA VAL A 452 10.82 2.10 5.34
C VAL A 452 9.50 1.77 4.64
N HIS A 453 9.55 0.97 3.58
CA HIS A 453 8.35 0.52 2.85
C HIS A 453 7.36 -0.26 3.74
N GLN A 454 7.85 -1.07 4.68
CA GLN A 454 7.03 -1.80 5.64
C GLN A 454 6.56 -0.93 6.81
N ALA A 455 7.24 0.19 7.04
CA ALA A 455 6.90 1.17 8.06
C ALA A 455 5.89 2.23 7.57
N LYS A 456 5.66 2.37 6.25
CA LYS A 456 4.65 3.30 5.71
C LYS A 456 3.28 2.98 6.32
N GLY A 457 2.63 4.00 6.87
CA GLY A 457 1.34 3.88 7.58
C GLY A 457 1.42 3.45 9.05
N ARG A 458 2.60 3.12 9.57
CA ARG A 458 2.83 2.80 10.99
C ARG A 458 3.57 3.93 11.71
N GLU A 459 3.48 3.98 13.03
CA GLU A 459 4.08 5.02 13.88
C GLU A 459 4.46 4.43 15.24
N TRP A 460 5.54 4.93 15.84
CA TRP A 460 6.10 4.46 17.11
C TRP A 460 6.51 5.63 18.01
N GLU A 461 6.71 5.39 19.31
CA GLU A 461 7.19 6.44 20.22
C GLU A 461 8.67 6.72 20.00
N ALA A 462 9.48 5.66 19.87
CA ALA A 462 10.93 5.74 19.66
C ALA A 462 11.38 4.95 18.42
N VAL A 463 12.07 5.64 17.50
CA VAL A 463 12.56 5.05 16.23
C VAL A 463 14.05 5.30 16.06
N GLY A 464 14.79 4.25 15.72
CA GLY A 464 16.15 4.37 15.19
C GLY A 464 16.11 4.34 13.67
N VAL A 465 17.01 5.07 13.01
CA VAL A 465 17.18 5.01 11.55
C VAL A 465 18.65 4.71 11.22
N CYS A 466 18.89 3.58 10.56
CA CYS A 466 20.21 3.25 10.03
C CYS A 466 20.47 4.11 8.79
N LEU A 467 21.48 4.97 8.87
CA LEU A 467 21.82 5.90 7.79
C LEU A 467 23.17 5.56 7.18
N THR A 468 23.18 5.35 5.88
CA THR A 468 24.41 5.27 5.08
C THR A 468 25.08 6.64 4.96
N GLY A 469 26.35 6.68 4.54
CA GLY A 469 27.08 7.94 4.36
C GLY A 469 26.42 8.88 3.34
N THR A 470 25.84 8.33 2.26
CA THR A 470 25.12 9.10 1.25
C THR A 470 23.82 9.67 1.79
N GLU A 471 23.10 8.94 2.63
CA GLU A 471 21.87 9.41 3.28
C GLU A 471 22.16 10.52 4.31
N LYS A 472 23.25 10.40 5.08
CA LYS A 472 23.72 11.47 5.98
C LYS A 472 24.05 12.75 5.20
N ALA A 473 24.74 12.62 4.06
CA ALA A 473 25.04 13.76 3.19
C ALA A 473 23.77 14.39 2.59
N ALA A 474 22.79 13.58 2.18
CA ALA A 474 21.49 14.07 1.70
C ALA A 474 20.74 14.87 2.76
N LEU A 475 20.72 14.40 4.02
CA LEU A 475 20.11 15.14 5.12
C LEU A 475 20.82 16.47 5.40
N ALA A 476 22.15 16.49 5.35
CA ALA A 476 22.94 17.71 5.50
C ALA A 476 22.76 18.71 4.34
N GLY A 477 22.38 18.24 3.15
CA GLY A 477 22.10 19.08 1.99
C GLY A 477 20.66 19.58 1.89
N GLY A 478 19.74 19.03 2.69
CA GLY A 478 18.30 19.25 2.55
C GLY A 478 17.65 18.29 1.56
N LEU A 479 16.48 17.75 1.94
CA LEU A 479 15.79 16.75 1.14
C LEU A 479 14.99 17.40 -0.01
N ASP A 480 14.73 16.60 -1.06
CA ASP A 480 14.00 17.02 -2.27
C ASP A 480 12.85 16.02 -2.50
N PRO A 481 11.58 16.46 -2.50
CA PRO A 481 10.44 15.56 -2.71
C PRO A 481 10.41 14.94 -4.12
N LEU A 482 11.16 15.46 -5.10
CA LEU A 482 11.26 14.83 -6.43
C LEU A 482 12.20 13.62 -6.43
N ASN A 483 13.12 13.54 -5.48
CA ASN A 483 14.05 12.41 -5.34
C ASN A 483 13.43 11.28 -4.51
N SER A 484 13.33 10.08 -5.07
CA SER A 484 12.71 8.92 -4.43
C SER A 484 13.45 8.47 -3.15
N ASN A 485 14.78 8.49 -3.14
CA ASN A 485 15.57 8.17 -1.96
C ASN A 485 15.34 9.19 -0.84
N HIS A 486 15.20 10.47 -1.18
CA HIS A 486 14.90 11.52 -0.20
C HIS A 486 13.51 11.34 0.41
N ARG A 487 12.51 10.93 -0.38
CA ARG A 487 11.17 10.59 0.16
C ARG A 487 11.21 9.38 1.10
N ILE A 488 12.02 8.36 0.80
CA ILE A 488 12.23 7.22 1.69
C ILE A 488 12.81 7.70 3.03
N LEU A 489 13.84 8.55 3.02
CA LEU A 489 14.37 9.16 4.24
C LEU A 489 13.30 9.97 4.98
N TYR A 490 12.58 10.84 4.28
CA TYR A 490 11.49 11.63 4.88
C TYR A 490 10.46 10.75 5.59
N VAL A 491 10.04 9.65 4.96
CA VAL A 491 9.09 8.72 5.56
C VAL A 491 9.69 8.09 6.82
N ALA A 492 10.94 7.63 6.78
CA ALA A 492 11.63 7.05 7.95
C ALA A 492 11.65 8.01 9.14
N LEU A 493 12.08 9.25 8.90
CA LEU A 493 12.26 10.28 9.94
C LEU A 493 10.94 10.78 10.54
N THR A 494 9.83 10.58 9.83
CA THR A 494 8.50 11.01 10.29
C THR A 494 7.70 9.90 10.96
N ARG A 495 8.31 8.73 11.24
CA ARG A 495 7.65 7.62 11.95
C ARG A 495 7.71 7.71 13.48
N ALA A 496 8.68 8.46 14.02
CA ALA A 496 8.80 8.70 15.45
C ALA A 496 7.78 9.74 15.93
N LYS A 497 7.13 9.48 17.06
CA LYS A 497 6.32 10.48 17.76
C LYS A 497 7.16 11.31 18.72
N SER A 498 8.13 10.70 19.39
CA SER A 498 8.85 11.31 20.51
C SER A 498 10.36 11.27 20.34
N THR A 499 10.93 10.08 20.10
CA THR A 499 12.39 9.88 20.04
C THR A 499 12.81 9.41 18.66
N LEU A 500 13.79 10.08 18.06
CA LEU A 500 14.37 9.72 16.77
C LEU A 500 15.90 9.82 16.85
N VAL A 501 16.59 8.75 16.49
CA VAL A 501 18.07 8.67 16.56
C VAL A 501 18.65 8.01 15.30
N ALA A 502 19.91 8.33 14.99
CA ALA A 502 20.68 7.64 13.96
C ALA A 502 21.41 6.41 14.52
N LEU A 503 21.48 5.35 13.70
CA LEU A 503 22.36 4.20 13.86
C LEU A 503 23.43 4.19 12.78
#